data_AF-A0A2N1U6C1-F1
#
_entry.id   AF-A0A2N1U6C1-F1
#
_cell.length_a   1.000
_cell.length_b   1.000
_cell.length_c   1.000
_cell.angle_alpha   90.00
_cell.angle_beta   90.00
_cell.angle_gamma   90.00
#
_symmetry.space_group_name_H-M   'P 1'
#
loop_
_entity.id
_entity.type
_entity.pdbx_description
1 polymer ?
#
loop_
_entity_poly.entity_id
_entity_poly.type
_entity_poly.pdbx_seq_one_letter_code
_entity_poly.pdbx_strand_id
1 'polypeptide(L)'
;MLLGLDKKTNMTSSDSLQKRTIIIGIVLIPLTALSIYFIYGDYLFSMWPWMRFSVAMATLTCLWAYTSGFARVTGGKKETLNPFFFGLAVIPFDVILMYPGTKVLGIHSDSDMYILLIVLEIIHGFGFYFIQREIQKYLNDLTSG
;
A
#
# COMPACT_ATOMS: atom_id res chain seq x y z
N MET A 1 7.77 -13.27 38.48
CA MET A 1 7.41 -14.24 37.40
C MET A 1 6.44 -13.65 36.35
N LEU A 2 6.09 -12.36 36.42
CA LEU A 2 5.15 -11.71 35.46
C LEU A 2 5.84 -11.06 34.24
N LEU A 3 7.12 -10.66 34.34
CA LEU A 3 7.88 -10.02 33.25
C LEU A 3 8.13 -10.90 32.01
N GLY A 4 7.92 -12.22 32.12
CA GLY A 4 8.12 -13.17 31.02
C GLY A 4 6.89 -13.38 30.13
N LEU A 5 5.68 -13.05 30.63
CA LEU A 5 4.43 -13.21 29.88
C LEU A 5 4.24 -12.04 28.90
N ASP A 6 4.37 -10.79 29.37
CA ASP A 6 4.23 -9.59 28.53
C ASP A 6 5.21 -9.54 27.36
N LYS A 7 6.45 -10.00 27.58
CA LYS A 7 7.45 -10.04 26.50
C LYS A 7 7.08 -11.07 25.43
N LYS A 8 6.49 -12.21 25.82
CA LYS A 8 6.14 -13.29 24.90
C LYS A 8 4.88 -12.95 24.08
N THR A 9 3.87 -12.34 24.69
CA THR A 9 2.67 -11.83 23.99
C THR A 9 3.01 -10.71 23.01
N ASN A 10 3.85 -9.75 23.40
CA ASN A 10 4.29 -8.65 22.52
C ASN A 10 5.11 -9.12 21.30
N MET A 11 5.93 -10.17 21.47
CA MET A 11 6.70 -10.74 20.36
C MET A 11 5.78 -11.43 19.35
N THR A 12 4.77 -12.17 19.82
CA THR A 12 3.80 -12.87 18.95
C THR A 12 2.88 -11.93 18.17
N SER A 13 2.50 -10.78 18.74
CA SER A 13 1.64 -9.79 18.08
C SER A 13 2.38 -9.00 16.99
N SER A 14 3.65 -8.65 17.24
CA SER A 14 4.54 -8.01 16.25
C SER A 14 4.80 -8.92 15.05
N ASP A 15 5.15 -10.18 15.28
CA ASP A 15 5.42 -11.15 14.22
C ASP A 15 4.18 -11.39 13.34
N SER A 16 2.99 -11.39 13.94
CA SER A 16 1.72 -11.51 13.23
C SER A 16 1.43 -10.30 12.34
N LEU A 17 1.69 -9.09 12.83
CA LEU A 17 1.53 -7.85 12.07
C LEU A 17 2.47 -7.78 10.86
N GLN A 18 3.75 -8.11 11.07
CA GLN A 18 4.75 -8.13 9.99
C GLN A 18 4.37 -9.14 8.90
N LYS A 19 4.02 -10.37 9.28
CA LYS A 19 3.58 -11.40 8.33
C LYS A 19 2.38 -10.94 7.50
N ARG A 20 1.36 -10.35 8.13
CA ARG A 20 0.17 -9.85 7.44
C ARG A 20 0.51 -8.73 6.46
N THR A 21 1.40 -7.81 6.85
CA THR A 21 1.84 -6.72 5.98
C THR A 21 2.62 -7.25 4.78
N ILE A 22 3.51 -8.22 4.99
CA ILE A 22 4.25 -8.88 3.90
C ILE A 22 3.29 -9.59 2.95
N ILE A 23 2.29 -10.33 3.46
CA ILE A 23 1.29 -11.00 2.64
C ILE A 23 0.52 -10.00 1.78
N ILE A 24 0.04 -8.90 2.38
CA ILE A 24 -0.68 -7.85 1.64
C ILE A 24 0.23 -7.24 0.56
N GLY A 25 1.48 -6.89 0.90
CA GLY A 25 2.45 -6.37 -0.07
C GLY A 25 2.71 -7.32 -1.24
N ILE A 26 2.85 -8.61 -0.96
CA ILE A 26 3.03 -9.65 -2.00
C ILE A 26 1.79 -9.75 -2.88
N VAL A 27 0.58 -9.64 -2.32
CA VAL A 27 -0.69 -9.72 -3.08
C VAL A 27 -0.91 -8.47 -3.93
N LEU A 28 -0.47 -7.29 -3.49
CA LEU A 28 -0.60 -6.05 -4.27
C LEU A 28 0.18 -6.12 -5.59
N ILE A 29 1.37 -6.72 -5.60
CA ILE A 29 2.22 -6.81 -6.81
C ILE A 29 1.50 -7.44 -8.02
N PRO A 30 0.95 -8.67 -7.94
CA PRO A 30 0.23 -9.28 -9.06
C PRO A 30 -1.09 -8.56 -9.36
N LEU A 31 -1.76 -7.94 -8.38
CA LEU A 31 -2.97 -7.15 -8.64
C LEU A 31 -2.65 -5.92 -9.51
N THR A 32 -1.59 -5.18 -9.17
CA THR A 32 -1.10 -4.06 -10.00
C THR A 32 -0.73 -4.53 -11.41
N ALA A 33 -0.04 -5.67 -11.52
CA ALA A 33 0.36 -6.22 -12.81
C ALA A 33 -0.85 -6.62 -13.67
N LEU A 34 -1.85 -7.28 -13.06
CA LEU A 34 -3.09 -7.66 -13.73
C LEU A 34 -3.87 -6.43 -14.20
N SER A 35 -3.93 -5.36 -13.41
CA SER A 35 -4.58 -4.11 -13.84
C SER A 35 -3.95 -3.52 -15.09
N ILE A 36 -2.61 -3.50 -15.16
CA ILE A 36 -1.90 -3.04 -16.36
C ILE A 36 -2.22 -3.96 -17.54
N TYR A 37 -2.15 -5.28 -17.35
CA TYR A 37 -2.43 -6.26 -18.40
C TYR A 37 -3.86 -6.14 -18.94
N PHE A 38 -4.87 -6.01 -18.08
CA PHE A 38 -6.26 -5.95 -18.52
C PHE A 38 -6.62 -4.63 -19.21
N ILE A 39 -5.97 -3.52 -18.86
CA ILE A 39 -6.26 -2.21 -19.45
C ILE A 39 -5.49 -2.01 -20.76
N TYR A 40 -4.20 -2.36 -20.79
CA TYR A 40 -3.32 -2.08 -21.92
C TYR A 40 -3.03 -3.28 -22.83
N GLY A 41 -3.48 -4.48 -22.43
CA GLY A 41 -3.29 -5.71 -23.19
C GLY A 41 -1.85 -6.23 -23.16
N ASP A 42 -1.67 -7.41 -23.77
CA ASP A 42 -0.42 -8.17 -23.74
C ASP A 42 0.77 -7.41 -24.35
N TYR A 43 0.57 -6.75 -25.49
CA TYR A 43 1.64 -6.07 -26.21
C TYR A 43 2.29 -4.96 -25.36
N LEU A 44 1.48 -4.03 -24.84
CA LEU A 44 2.00 -2.93 -24.01
C LEU A 44 2.46 -3.43 -22.64
N PHE A 45 1.77 -4.41 -22.05
CA PHE A 45 2.20 -5.04 -20.80
C PHE A 45 3.61 -5.63 -20.90
N SER A 46 3.92 -6.33 -22.00
CA SER A 46 5.23 -6.96 -22.22
C SER A 46 6.40 -5.96 -22.29
N MET A 47 6.13 -4.74 -22.74
CA MET A 47 7.13 -3.67 -22.86
C MET A 47 7.18 -2.76 -21.63
N TRP A 48 6.12 -2.74 -20.83
CA TRP A 48 6.06 -1.95 -19.61
C TRP A 48 7.00 -2.54 -18.54
N PRO A 49 7.78 -1.71 -17.81
CA PRO A 49 8.50 -2.16 -16.61
C PRO A 49 7.54 -2.48 -15.42
N TRP A 50 6.48 -3.26 -15.66
CA TRP A 50 5.37 -3.51 -14.74
C TRP A 50 5.85 -4.05 -13.40
N MET A 51 6.82 -4.96 -13.37
CA MET A 51 7.32 -5.54 -12.11
C MET A 51 7.93 -4.48 -11.20
N ARG A 52 8.77 -3.60 -11.75
CA ARG A 52 9.41 -2.52 -10.97
C ARG A 52 8.35 -1.57 -10.41
N PHE A 53 7.37 -1.24 -11.24
CA PHE A 53 6.27 -0.38 -10.86
C PHE A 53 5.39 -1.03 -9.77
N SER A 54 4.95 -2.28 -9.95
CA SER A 54 4.16 -3.03 -8.97
C SER A 54 4.85 -3.14 -7.62
N VAL A 55 6.15 -3.41 -7.60
CA VAL A 55 6.94 -3.48 -6.36
C VAL A 55 7.06 -2.11 -5.68
N ALA A 56 7.33 -1.05 -6.45
CA ALA A 56 7.42 0.31 -5.91
C ALA A 56 6.09 0.75 -5.28
N MET A 57 4.98 0.52 -5.97
CA MET A 57 3.63 0.83 -5.50
C MET A 57 3.25 0.07 -4.22
N ALA A 58 3.49 -1.25 -4.20
CA ALA A 58 3.24 -2.06 -3.01
C ALA A 58 4.10 -1.59 -1.81
N THR A 59 5.36 -1.23 -2.06
CA THR A 59 6.26 -0.69 -1.04
C THR A 59 5.77 0.64 -0.49
N LEU A 60 5.35 1.57 -1.36
CA LEU A 60 4.77 2.84 -0.94
C LEU A 60 3.52 2.64 -0.10
N THR A 61 2.63 1.74 -0.51
CA THR A 61 1.40 1.42 0.24
C THR A 61 1.72 0.96 1.66
N CYS A 62 2.69 0.04 1.80
CA CYS A 62 3.15 -0.43 3.10
C CYS A 62 3.79 0.70 3.93
N LEU A 63 4.71 1.47 3.35
CA LEU A 63 5.40 2.57 4.04
C LEU A 63 4.40 3.62 4.54
N TRP A 64 3.39 3.94 3.74
CA TRP A 64 2.37 4.91 4.11
C TRP A 64 1.46 4.41 5.23
N ALA A 65 1.08 3.14 5.19
CA ALA A 65 0.29 2.53 6.26
C ALA A 65 1.05 2.58 7.61
N TYR A 66 2.36 2.30 7.61
CA TYR A 66 3.20 2.45 8.80
C TYR A 66 3.38 3.91 9.23
N THR A 67 3.66 4.82 8.30
CA THR A 67 3.87 6.25 8.60
C THR A 67 2.61 6.87 9.22
N SER A 68 1.44 6.56 8.64
CA SER A 68 0.15 7.03 9.15
C SER A 68 -0.25 6.36 10.48
N GLY A 69 0.08 5.08 10.66
CA GLY A 69 -0.07 4.38 11.94
C GLY A 69 0.78 5.02 13.04
N PHE A 70 2.03 5.36 12.74
CA PHE A 70 2.96 5.99 13.69
C PHE A 70 2.51 7.41 14.10
N ALA A 71 2.04 8.22 13.15
CA ALA A 71 1.50 9.56 13.41
C ALA A 71 0.31 9.56 14.39
N ARG A 72 -0.44 8.46 14.47
CA ARG A 72 -1.55 8.30 15.42
C ARG A 72 -1.09 7.99 16.85
N VAL A 73 0.04 7.30 17.01
CA VAL A 73 0.60 6.94 18.33
C VAL A 73 1.25 8.15 19.00
N THR A 74 1.84 9.05 18.21
CA THR A 74 2.53 10.25 18.71
C THR A 74 1.60 11.42 19.05
N GLY A 75 0.29 11.18 19.23
CA GLY A 75 -0.69 12.21 19.60
C GLY A 75 -1.38 12.90 18.43
N GLY A 76 -1.27 12.36 17.20
CA GLY A 76 -2.05 12.82 16.06
C GLY A 76 -3.56 12.63 16.26
N LYS A 77 -4.37 13.59 15.79
CA LYS A 77 -5.84 13.51 15.84
C LYS A 77 -6.33 12.21 15.19
N LYS A 78 -7.24 11.48 15.83
CA LYS A 78 -7.83 10.21 15.29
C LYS A 78 -8.45 10.36 13.89
N GLU A 79 -8.79 11.57 13.47
CA GLU A 79 -9.43 11.91 12.20
C GLU A 79 -8.49 12.03 10.99
N THR A 80 -7.16 11.95 11.16
CA THR A 80 -6.20 12.11 10.05
C THR A 80 -6.16 10.95 9.05
N LEU A 81 -6.98 9.92 9.25
CA LEU A 81 -7.01 8.71 8.44
C LEU A 81 -8.26 8.66 7.60
N ASN A 82 -8.38 9.63 6.71
CA ASN A 82 -9.37 9.58 5.65
C ASN A 82 -8.74 8.90 4.42
N PRO A 83 -9.21 7.72 4.00
CA PRO A 83 -8.74 7.02 2.80
C PRO A 83 -8.75 7.89 1.53
N PHE A 84 -9.62 8.91 1.48
CA PHE A 84 -9.61 9.89 0.39
C PHE A 84 -8.38 10.79 0.40
N PHE A 85 -7.89 11.20 1.57
CA PHE A 85 -6.65 11.98 1.65
C PHE A 85 -5.43 11.14 1.30
N PHE A 86 -5.47 9.83 1.60
CA PHE A 86 -4.46 8.89 1.13
C PHE A 86 -4.43 8.87 -0.40
N GLY A 87 -5.58 8.61 -1.05
CA GLY A 87 -5.62 8.56 -2.52
C GLY A 87 -5.18 9.88 -3.16
N LEU A 88 -5.70 11.02 -2.69
CA LEU A 88 -5.29 12.33 -3.22
C LEU A 88 -3.79 12.64 -3.02
N ALA A 89 -3.19 12.19 -1.91
CA ALA A 89 -1.78 12.42 -1.65
C ALA A 89 -0.86 11.46 -2.42
N VAL A 90 -1.37 10.29 -2.83
CA VAL A 90 -0.60 9.24 -3.51
C VAL A 90 -0.59 9.44 -5.02
N ILE A 91 -1.67 9.98 -5.62
CA ILE A 91 -1.76 10.27 -7.07
C ILE A 91 -0.49 10.93 -7.65
N PRO A 92 0.11 11.99 -7.06
CA PRO A 92 1.33 12.58 -7.62
C PRO A 92 2.53 11.61 -7.62
N PHE A 93 2.65 10.76 -6.60
CA PHE A 93 3.71 9.76 -6.53
C PHE A 93 3.50 8.65 -7.56
N ASP A 94 2.25 8.22 -7.74
CA ASP A 94 1.88 7.22 -8.74
C ASP A 94 2.22 7.73 -10.14
N VAL A 95 1.84 8.97 -10.46
CA VAL A 95 2.17 9.61 -11.73
C VAL A 95 3.68 9.68 -11.93
N ILE A 96 4.45 10.11 -10.91
CA ILE A 96 5.92 10.18 -11.00
C ILE A 96 6.55 8.80 -11.22
N LEU A 97 6.05 7.77 -10.53
CA LEU A 97 6.54 6.39 -10.67
C LEU A 97 6.22 5.79 -12.04
N MET A 98 5.03 6.08 -12.58
CA MET A 98 4.59 5.56 -13.88
C MET A 98 5.22 6.31 -15.05
N TYR A 99 5.46 7.62 -14.89
CA TYR A 99 5.81 8.51 -16.00
C TYR A 99 6.99 8.04 -16.87
N PRO A 100 8.11 7.53 -16.33
CA PRO A 100 9.19 7.05 -17.18
C PRO A 100 8.76 5.90 -18.09
N GLY A 101 7.97 4.95 -17.58
CA GLY A 101 7.46 3.82 -18.36
C GLY A 101 6.42 4.25 -19.39
N THR A 102 5.45 5.06 -18.96
CA THR A 102 4.36 5.52 -19.83
C THR A 102 4.85 6.49 -20.91
N LYS A 103 5.88 7.28 -20.63
CA LYS A 103 6.53 8.15 -21.61
C LYS A 103 7.25 7.36 -22.69
N VAL A 104 8.01 6.33 -22.32
CA VAL A 104 8.72 5.46 -23.28
C VAL A 104 7.75 4.72 -24.19
N LEU A 105 6.62 4.28 -23.64
CA LEU A 105 5.57 3.60 -24.40
C LEU A 105 4.67 4.56 -25.20
N GLY A 106 4.81 5.88 -25.02
CA GLY A 106 3.99 6.88 -25.70
C GLY A 106 2.56 7.03 -25.15
N ILE A 107 2.21 6.37 -24.04
CA ILE A 107 0.84 6.26 -23.50
C ILE A 107 0.55 7.22 -22.33
N HIS A 108 1.51 8.06 -21.95
CA HIS A 108 1.41 8.96 -20.78
C HIS A 108 0.22 9.94 -20.78
N SER A 109 -0.42 10.17 -21.93
CA SER A 109 -1.58 11.04 -22.10
C SER A 109 -2.86 10.30 -22.48
N ASP A 110 -2.84 8.97 -22.49
CA ASP A 110 -3.97 8.14 -22.94
C ASP A 110 -5.13 8.20 -21.95
N SER A 111 -6.37 8.11 -22.45
CA SER A 111 -7.56 8.04 -21.59
C SER A 111 -7.52 6.86 -20.62
N ASP A 112 -6.90 5.76 -21.07
CA ASP A 112 -6.79 4.52 -20.31
C ASP A 112 -5.84 4.66 -19.12
N MET A 113 -4.95 5.67 -19.12
CA MET A 113 -4.12 5.99 -17.96
C MET A 113 -4.98 6.45 -16.79
N TYR A 114 -6.06 7.20 -17.04
CA TYR A 114 -6.96 7.62 -15.97
C TYR A 114 -7.71 6.43 -15.38
N ILE A 115 -8.15 5.49 -16.22
CA ILE A 115 -8.79 4.25 -15.78
C ILE A 115 -7.81 3.44 -14.93
N LEU A 116 -6.57 3.29 -15.39
CA LEU A 116 -5.53 2.58 -14.66
C LEU A 116 -5.26 3.24 -13.31
N LEU A 117 -5.08 4.56 -13.24
CA LEU A 117 -4.89 5.27 -11.99
C LEU A 117 -6.04 5.03 -11.01
N ILE A 118 -7.29 5.12 -11.45
CA ILE A 118 -8.46 4.86 -10.59
C ILE A 118 -8.45 3.41 -10.06
N VAL A 119 -8.16 2.43 -10.92
CA VAL A 119 -8.11 1.01 -10.52
C VAL A 119 -6.98 0.77 -9.51
N LEU A 120 -5.82 1.37 -9.73
CA LEU A 120 -4.68 1.26 -8.81
C LEU A 120 -4.98 1.91 -7.46
N GLU A 121 -5.59 3.10 -7.44
CA GLU A 121 -6.03 3.77 -6.22
C GLU A 121 -6.99 2.90 -5.40
N ILE A 122 -7.91 2.19 -6.05
CA ILE A 122 -8.81 1.25 -5.37
C ILE A 122 -8.02 0.08 -4.77
N ILE A 123 -7.17 -0.58 -5.55
CA ILE A 123 -6.39 -1.75 -5.12
C ILE A 123 -5.47 -1.38 -3.94
N HIS A 124 -4.70 -0.31 -4.11
CA HIS A 124 -3.75 0.15 -3.10
C HIS A 124 -4.45 0.79 -1.90
N GLY A 125 -5.59 1.44 -2.09
CA GLY A 125 -6.46 1.91 -1.01
C GLY A 125 -6.98 0.77 -0.13
N PHE A 126 -7.39 -0.35 -0.73
CA PHE A 126 -7.75 -1.56 0.04
C PHE A 126 -6.55 -2.14 0.78
N GLY A 127 -5.40 -2.28 0.10
CA GLY A 127 -4.15 -2.75 0.73
C GLY A 127 -3.76 -1.90 1.93
N PHE A 128 -3.76 -0.58 1.77
CA PHE A 128 -3.53 0.40 2.83
C PHE A 128 -4.51 0.20 4.00
N TYR A 129 -5.82 0.14 3.72
CA TYR A 129 -6.85 -0.05 4.74
C TYR A 129 -6.64 -1.32 5.57
N PHE A 130 -6.32 -2.45 4.92
CA PHE A 130 -6.08 -3.71 5.63
C PHE A 130 -4.83 -3.66 6.52
N ILE A 131 -3.71 -3.14 6.01
CA ILE A 131 -2.48 -3.01 6.82
C ILE A 131 -2.74 -2.11 8.02
N GLN A 132 -3.36 -0.96 7.77
CA GLN A 132 -3.63 0.04 8.78
C GLN A 132 -4.59 -0.48 9.87
N ARG A 133 -5.60 -1.28 9.50
CA ARG A 133 -6.49 -1.95 10.47
C ARG A 133 -5.71 -2.88 11.39
N GLU A 134 -4.74 -3.64 10.87
CA GLU A 134 -3.91 -4.53 11.69
C GLU A 134 -2.93 -3.76 12.58
N ILE A 135 -2.35 -2.66 12.07
CA ILE A 135 -1.52 -1.75 12.88
C ILE A 135 -2.35 -1.19 14.04
N GLN A 136 -3.59 -0.76 13.80
CA GLN A 136 -4.46 -0.24 14.84
C GLN A 136 -4.81 -1.28 15.91
N LYS A 137 -5.08 -2.53 15.51
CA LYS A 137 -5.30 -3.63 16.47
C LYS A 137 -4.08 -3.83 17.36
N TYR A 138 -2.90 -3.95 16.73
CA TYR A 138 -1.63 -4.10 17.44
C TYR A 138 -1.38 -2.98 18.45
N LEU A 139 -1.61 -1.73 18.05
CA LEU A 139 -1.44 -0.56 18.93
C LEU A 139 -2.45 -0.53 20.07
N ASN A 140 -3.71 -0.90 19.83
CA ASN A 140 -4.72 -0.95 20.87
C ASN A 140 -4.37 -2.03 21.92
N ASP A 141 -3.98 -3.22 21.47
CA ASP A 141 -3.58 -4.33 22.34
C ASP A 141 -2.42 -3.92 23.27
N LEU A 142 -1.44 -3.15 22.75
CA LEU A 142 -0.32 -2.58 23.51
C LEU A 142 -0.74 -1.57 24.57
N THR A 143 -1.81 -0.80 24.34
CA THR A 143 -2.27 0.25 25.27
C THR A 143 -3.28 -0.23 26.31
N SER A 144 -3.89 -1.41 26.10
CA SER A 144 -4.87 -2.01 27.01
C SER A 144 -4.27 -3.02 28.00
N GLY A 145 -2.98 -3.34 27.86
CA GLY A 145 -2.23 -4.24 28.74
C GLY A 145 -1.55 -3.53 29.90
#